data_AF-A0A5C5X468-F1
#
_entry.id   AF-A0A5C5X468-F1
#
_cell.length_a   1.000
_cell.length_b   1.000
_cell.length_c   1.000
_cell.angle_alpha   90.00
_cell.angle_beta   90.00
_cell.angle_gamma   90.00
#
_symmetry.space_group_name_H-M   'P 1'
#
loop_
_entity.id
_entity.type
_entity.pdbx_description
1 polymer ?
#
loop_
_entity_poly.entity_id
_entity_poly.type
_entity_poly.pdbx_seq_one_letter_code
_entity_poly.pdbx_strand_id
1 'polypeptide(L)'
;MMHAGNTSSGSSQTRWVRLVVYCGLACLWGLAALSAVSFRDRTTELDHQLCGVWGCSPPVAAVVSCHLVWGLILLPLAIYVCANFSIRIVRITGMTTVCVACCAILVLVVYEYFHWYTFVQPASRVYFGRRIALSLFSQIDFPIIPLLLMGLGVWWVSFIRPTQVVSPANHEREHLRSSEELASS
;
A
#
# COMPACT_ATOMS: atom_id res chain seq x y z
N MET A 1 -25.98 -51.84 -16.55
CA MET A 1 -25.79 -51.47 -15.13
C MET A 1 -24.30 -51.55 -14.82
N MET A 2 -23.55 -50.46 -14.94
CA MET A 2 -22.11 -50.44 -14.64
C MET A 2 -21.74 -49.12 -13.96
N HIS A 3 -21.31 -49.28 -12.71
CA HIS A 3 -20.45 -48.47 -11.84
C HIS A 3 -20.26 -46.98 -12.13
N ALA A 4 -21.05 -46.17 -11.42
CA ALA A 4 -20.63 -44.85 -10.95
C ALA A 4 -19.72 -45.06 -9.72
N GLY A 5 -18.41 -44.91 -9.88
CA GLY A 5 -17.43 -45.17 -8.82
C GLY A 5 -16.36 -44.07 -8.73
N ASN A 6 -16.40 -43.35 -7.60
CA ASN A 6 -15.30 -42.67 -6.91
C ASN A 6 -14.44 -41.62 -7.64
N THR A 7 -14.77 -40.34 -7.42
CA THR A 7 -13.86 -39.19 -7.62
C THR A 7 -13.88 -38.19 -6.44
N SER A 8 -14.01 -38.66 -5.19
CA SER A 8 -14.12 -37.80 -4.01
C SER A 8 -12.79 -37.44 -3.30
N SER A 9 -11.64 -37.99 -3.69
CA SER A 9 -10.38 -37.81 -2.92
C SER A 9 -9.60 -36.52 -3.22
N GLY A 10 -9.87 -35.83 -4.33
CA GLY A 10 -9.11 -34.63 -4.73
C GLY A 10 -9.42 -33.36 -3.93
N SER A 11 -10.53 -33.31 -3.20
CA SER A 11 -11.01 -32.09 -2.54
C SER A 11 -10.38 -31.82 -1.16
N SER A 12 -9.88 -32.85 -0.46
CA SER A 12 -9.32 -32.67 0.89
C SER A 12 -7.88 -32.15 0.85
N GLN A 13 -7.06 -32.63 -0.08
CA GLN A 13 -5.64 -32.28 -0.18
C GLN A 13 -5.43 -30.77 -0.47
N THR A 14 -6.27 -30.18 -1.31
CA THR A 14 -6.19 -28.74 -1.65
C THR A 14 -6.58 -27.83 -0.47
N ARG A 15 -7.45 -28.28 0.44
CA ARG A 15 -7.85 -27.52 1.62
C ARG A 15 -6.71 -27.42 2.65
N TRP A 16 -6.01 -28.52 2.91
CA TRP A 16 -4.88 -28.55 3.85
C TRP A 16 -3.73 -27.65 3.41
N VAL A 17 -3.36 -27.69 2.13
CA VAL A 17 -2.28 -26.83 1.60
C VAL A 17 -2.63 -25.35 1.77
N ARG A 18 -3.87 -24.94 1.44
CA ARG A 18 -4.31 -23.55 1.64
C ARG A 18 -4.25 -23.13 3.10
N LEU A 19 -4.69 -24.00 4.01
CA LEU A 19 -4.66 -23.72 5.44
C LEU A 19 -3.22 -23.51 5.95
N VAL A 20 -2.29 -24.39 5.57
CA VAL A 20 -0.87 -24.25 5.92
C VAL A 20 -0.28 -22.94 5.39
N VAL A 21 -0.58 -22.58 4.15
CA VAL A 21 -0.13 -21.32 3.54
C VAL A 21 -0.70 -20.10 4.28
N TYR A 22 -1.99 -20.08 4.60
CA TYR A 22 -2.60 -18.97 5.33
C TYR A 22 -2.07 -18.84 6.76
N CYS A 23 -1.89 -19.96 7.47
CA CYS A 23 -1.25 -19.95 8.79
C CYS A 23 0.19 -19.42 8.71
N GLY A 24 0.98 -19.87 7.73
CA GLY A 24 2.34 -19.37 7.51
C GLY A 24 2.39 -17.87 7.23
N LEU A 25 1.51 -17.37 6.36
CA LEU A 25 1.38 -15.93 6.08
C LEU A 25 0.95 -15.13 7.32
N ALA A 26 0.01 -15.65 8.11
CA ALA A 26 -0.43 -15.00 9.34
C ALA A 26 0.70 -14.95 10.38
N CYS A 27 1.47 -16.03 10.55
CA CYS A 27 2.64 -16.06 11.42
C CYS A 27 3.72 -15.07 10.94
N LEU A 28 4.02 -15.05 9.64
CA LEU A 28 4.99 -14.11 9.07
C LEU A 28 4.55 -12.65 9.28
N TRP A 29 3.26 -12.36 9.07
CA TRP A 29 2.71 -11.03 9.30
C TRP A 29 2.77 -10.65 10.79
N GLY A 30 2.45 -11.58 11.70
CA GLY A 30 2.58 -11.38 13.14
C GLY A 30 4.02 -11.09 13.57
N LEU A 31 5.00 -11.83 13.04
CA LEU A 31 6.42 -11.57 13.29
C LEU A 31 6.86 -10.21 12.75
N ALA A 32 6.40 -9.82 11.56
CA ALA A 32 6.69 -8.51 11.01
C ALA A 32 6.09 -7.38 11.86
N ALA A 33 4.86 -7.54 12.35
CA ALA A 33 4.22 -6.58 13.25
C ALA A 33 4.96 -6.47 14.59
N LEU A 34 5.33 -7.60 15.19
CA LEU A 34 6.15 -7.62 16.41
C LEU A 34 7.50 -6.96 16.18
N SER A 35 8.15 -7.23 15.04
CA SER A 35 9.41 -6.59 14.67
C SER A 35 9.25 -5.07 14.52
N ALA A 36 8.17 -4.60 13.88
CA ALA A 36 7.89 -3.18 13.72
C ALA A 36 7.73 -2.49 15.08
N VAL A 37 6.93 -3.08 15.98
CA VAL A 37 6.69 -2.53 17.32
C VAL A 37 7.95 -2.59 18.20
N SER A 38 8.76 -3.64 18.09
CA SER A 38 10.02 -3.77 18.85
C SER A 38 11.04 -2.68 18.53
N PHE A 39 10.89 -2.00 17.38
CA PHE A 39 11.77 -0.91 17.00
C PHE A 39 11.63 0.29 17.94
N ARG A 40 10.46 0.48 18.57
CA ARG A 40 10.17 1.58 19.50
C ARG A 40 11.15 1.67 20.67
N ASP A 41 11.64 0.54 21.17
CA ASP A 41 12.48 0.49 22.37
C ASP A 41 13.95 0.81 22.08
N ARG A 42 14.31 1.02 20.81
CA ARG A 42 15.67 1.42 20.42
C ARG A 42 15.82 2.93 20.55
N THR A 43 16.46 3.37 21.62
CA THR A 43 16.92 4.76 21.74
C THR A 43 18.04 5.01 20.73
N THR A 44 17.92 6.07 19.93
CA THR A 44 18.95 6.46 18.97
C THR A 44 19.52 7.81 19.34
N GLU A 45 20.80 8.06 19.06
CA GLU A 45 21.43 9.37 19.29
C GLU A 45 20.72 10.52 18.56
N LEU A 46 19.94 10.19 17.53
CA LEU A 46 19.14 11.13 16.73
C LEU A 46 17.95 11.73 17.50
N ASP A 47 17.49 11.08 18.58
CA ASP A 47 16.30 11.51 19.33
C ASP A 47 16.48 12.90 19.97
N HIS A 48 17.72 13.30 20.25
CA HIS A 48 18.04 14.63 20.80
C HIS A 48 18.49 15.63 19.72
N GLN A 49 18.92 15.15 18.55
CA GLN A 49 19.47 16.01 17.49
C GLN A 49 18.38 16.71 16.66
N LEU A 50 17.14 16.23 16.72
CA LEU A 50 16.01 16.77 15.94
C LEU A 50 15.23 17.87 16.67
N CYS A 51 15.82 18.46 17.72
CA CYS A 51 15.27 19.61 18.43
C CYS A 51 15.90 20.91 17.90
N GLY A 52 15.09 21.92 17.60
CA GLY A 52 15.57 23.23 17.15
C GLY A 52 14.49 24.30 17.14
N VAL A 53 14.75 25.42 16.47
CA VAL A 53 13.79 26.54 16.34
C VAL A 53 12.52 26.17 15.58
N TRP A 54 12.54 25.03 14.87
CA TRP A 54 11.39 24.43 14.17
C TRP A 54 10.61 23.44 15.06
N GLY A 55 10.94 23.30 16.34
CA GLY A 55 10.31 22.40 17.30
C GLY A 55 11.16 21.17 17.63
N CYS A 56 10.59 20.28 18.45
CA CYS A 56 11.20 19.01 18.84
C CYS A 56 10.43 17.86 18.20
N SER A 57 11.14 16.87 17.66
CA SER A 57 10.49 15.65 17.18
C SER A 57 10.13 14.72 18.35
N PRO A 58 9.08 13.90 18.24
CA PRO A 58 8.98 12.68 19.04
C PRO A 58 10.18 11.75 18.75
N PRO A 59 10.42 10.71 19.58
CA PRO A 59 11.47 9.73 19.33
C PRO A 59 11.35 9.12 17.92
N VAL A 60 12.44 9.14 17.16
CA VAL A 60 12.45 8.72 15.74
C VAL A 60 12.02 7.26 15.62
N ALA A 61 12.51 6.43 16.53
CA ALA A 61 12.17 5.01 16.60
C ALA A 61 10.67 4.77 16.74
N ALA A 62 9.97 5.58 17.53
CA ALA A 62 8.51 5.47 17.71
C ALA A 62 7.77 5.85 16.42
N VAL A 63 8.15 6.95 15.76
CA VAL A 63 7.55 7.38 14.50
C VAL A 63 7.77 6.37 13.38
N VAL A 64 9.00 5.85 13.25
CA VAL A 64 9.33 4.79 12.28
C VAL A 64 8.49 3.54 12.55
N SER A 65 8.37 3.12 13.80
CA SER A 65 7.51 1.99 14.19
C SER A 65 6.07 2.20 13.72
N CYS A 66 5.50 3.39 13.91
CA CYS A 66 4.15 3.72 13.42
C CYS A 66 4.04 3.63 11.89
N HIS A 67 5.01 4.18 11.14
CA HIS A 67 5.02 4.07 9.67
C HIS A 67 5.16 2.63 9.18
N LEU A 68 5.97 1.81 9.86
CA LEU A 68 6.11 0.38 9.55
C LEU A 68 4.79 -0.37 9.77
N VAL A 69 4.09 -0.10 10.87
CA VAL A 69 2.77 -0.70 11.14
C VAL A 69 1.77 -0.33 10.04
N TRP A 70 1.71 0.95 9.64
CA TRP A 70 0.88 1.37 8.51
C TRP A 70 1.28 0.68 7.20
N GLY A 71 2.58 0.54 6.94
CA GLY A 71 3.11 -0.21 5.80
C GLY A 71 2.63 -1.67 5.80
N LEU A 72 2.66 -2.34 6.95
CA LEU A 72 2.19 -3.73 7.10
C LEU A 72 0.68 -3.91 6.88
N ILE A 73 -0.10 -2.87 7.15
CA ILE A 73 -1.55 -2.85 6.89
C ILE A 73 -1.82 -2.58 5.40
N LEU A 74 -1.12 -1.61 4.80
CA LEU A 74 -1.37 -1.19 3.42
C LEU A 74 -0.79 -2.16 2.38
N LEU A 75 0.34 -2.81 2.68
CA LEU A 75 1.01 -3.72 1.76
C LEU A 75 0.13 -4.89 1.27
N PRO A 76 -0.54 -5.69 2.14
CA PRO A 76 -1.40 -6.78 1.67
C PRO A 76 -2.57 -6.26 0.83
N LEU A 77 -3.10 -5.06 1.13
CA LEU A 77 -4.14 -4.43 0.33
C LEU A 77 -3.61 -4.04 -1.06
N ALA A 78 -2.42 -3.46 -1.14
CA ALA A 78 -1.76 -3.12 -2.40
C ALA A 78 -1.49 -4.37 -3.26
N ILE A 79 -0.98 -5.45 -2.64
CA ILE A 79 -0.78 -6.75 -3.29
C ILE A 79 -2.11 -7.31 -3.79
N TYR A 80 -3.17 -7.29 -2.97
CA TYR A 80 -4.49 -7.77 -3.34
C TYR A 80 -5.06 -7.00 -4.54
N VAL A 81 -4.95 -5.67 -4.53
CA VAL A 81 -5.39 -4.81 -5.65
C VAL A 81 -4.62 -5.18 -6.92
N CYS A 82 -3.31 -5.32 -6.83
CA CYS A 82 -2.48 -5.69 -7.98
C CYS A 82 -2.84 -7.10 -8.47
N ALA A 83 -3.01 -8.09 -7.58
CA ALA A 83 -3.22 -9.47 -7.99
C ALA A 83 -4.59 -9.73 -8.63
N ASN A 84 -5.65 -9.06 -8.17
CA ASN A 84 -7.03 -9.47 -8.50
C ASN A 84 -7.76 -8.52 -9.46
N PHE A 85 -7.27 -7.30 -9.68
CA PHE A 85 -7.97 -6.32 -10.50
C PHE A 85 -7.30 -6.09 -11.85
N SER A 86 -8.09 -5.57 -12.79
CA SER A 86 -7.61 -5.20 -14.12
C SER A 86 -6.58 -4.08 -14.05
N ILE A 87 -5.69 -4.01 -15.06
CA ILE A 87 -4.62 -3.01 -15.13
C ILE A 87 -5.12 -1.56 -15.02
N ARG A 88 -6.32 -1.31 -15.57
CA ARG A 88 -6.97 0.00 -15.51
C ARG A 88 -7.33 0.39 -14.08
N ILE A 89 -7.91 -0.54 -13.31
CA ILE A 89 -8.26 -0.32 -11.91
C ILE A 89 -6.99 -0.12 -11.09
N VAL A 90 -5.98 -0.98 -11.25
CA VAL A 90 -4.67 -0.84 -10.56
C VAL A 90 -4.07 0.54 -10.80
N ARG A 91 -4.04 1.01 -12.06
CA ARG A 91 -3.51 2.34 -12.41
C ARG A 91 -4.31 3.47 -11.78
N ILE A 92 -5.64 3.41 -11.83
CA ILE A 92 -6.52 4.43 -11.22
C ILE A 92 -6.30 4.44 -9.71
N THR A 93 -6.34 3.29 -9.03
CA THR A 93 -6.13 3.18 -7.59
C THR A 93 -4.76 3.70 -7.16
N GLY A 94 -3.69 3.36 -7.88
CA GLY A 94 -2.36 3.89 -7.60
C GLY A 94 -2.32 5.42 -7.74
N MET A 95 -2.84 5.95 -8.85
CA MET A 95 -2.87 7.38 -9.12
C MET A 95 -3.73 8.15 -8.11
N THR A 96 -4.93 7.66 -7.77
CA THR A 96 -5.78 8.33 -6.77
C THR A 96 -5.14 8.34 -5.40
N THR A 97 -4.47 7.24 -5.01
CA THR A 97 -3.74 7.17 -3.73
C THR A 97 -2.60 8.19 -3.69
N VAL A 98 -1.82 8.30 -4.77
CA VAL A 98 -0.77 9.33 -4.89
C VAL A 98 -1.36 10.74 -4.83
N CYS A 99 -2.43 11.03 -5.57
CA CYS A 99 -3.10 12.32 -5.54
C CYS A 99 -3.60 12.68 -4.14
N VAL A 100 -4.22 11.74 -3.41
CA VAL A 100 -4.66 11.93 -2.03
C VAL A 100 -3.48 12.26 -1.10
N ALA A 101 -2.37 11.53 -1.22
CA ALA A 101 -1.16 11.81 -0.44
C ALA A 101 -0.58 13.20 -0.77
N CYS A 102 -0.47 13.56 -2.05
CA CYS A 102 -0.02 14.89 -2.48
C CYS A 102 -0.93 16.01 -1.97
N CYS A 103 -2.25 15.83 -2.02
CA CYS A 103 -3.21 16.78 -1.45
C CYS A 103 -3.02 16.93 0.07
N ALA A 104 -2.80 15.83 0.80
CA ALA A 104 -2.53 15.89 2.24
C ALA A 104 -1.22 16.63 2.56
N ILE A 105 -0.16 16.42 1.77
CA ILE A 105 1.10 17.19 1.88
C ILE A 105 0.84 18.68 1.63
N LEU A 106 0.05 19.03 0.61
CA LEU A 106 -0.27 20.42 0.31
C LEU A 106 -1.06 21.08 1.46
N VAL A 107 -2.06 20.39 2.01
CA VAL A 107 -2.83 20.86 3.17
C VAL A 107 -1.91 21.09 4.37
N LEU A 108 -0.98 20.17 4.65
CA LEU A 108 0.02 20.31 5.71
C LEU A 108 0.92 21.55 5.49
N VAL A 109 1.39 21.77 4.26
CA VAL A 109 2.24 22.92 3.92
C VAL A 109 1.48 24.23 4.13
N VAL A 110 0.23 24.31 3.67
CA VAL A 110 -0.63 25.48 3.86
C VAL A 110 -0.88 25.72 5.36
N TYR A 111 -1.17 24.66 6.12
CA TYR A 111 -1.37 24.75 7.56
C TYR A 111 -0.14 25.32 8.29
N GLU A 112 1.04 24.75 8.04
CA GLU A 112 2.31 25.19 8.65
C GLU A 112 2.71 26.60 8.18
N TYR A 113 2.39 26.98 6.94
CA TYR A 113 2.58 28.35 6.47
C TYR A 113 1.79 29.34 7.32
N PHE A 114 0.50 29.10 7.52
CA PHE A 114 -0.35 30.02 8.28
C PHE A 114 -0.13 29.98 9.80
N HIS A 115 0.27 28.83 10.36
CA HIS A 115 0.42 28.67 11.81
C HIS A 115 1.83 28.91 12.34
N TRP A 116 2.86 28.62 11.54
CA TRP A 116 4.25 28.73 11.98
C TRP A 116 5.00 29.83 11.22
N TYR A 117 4.93 29.83 9.89
CA TYR A 117 5.77 30.70 9.06
C TYR A 117 5.47 32.20 9.23
N THR A 118 4.19 32.57 9.36
CA THR A 118 3.73 33.95 9.55
C THR A 118 4.12 34.52 10.91
N PHE A 119 4.17 33.69 11.95
CA PHE A 119 4.40 34.10 13.34
C PHE A 119 5.86 33.99 13.80
N VAL A 120 6.68 33.19 13.13
CA VAL A 120 8.09 33.02 13.50
C VAL A 120 8.93 34.24 13.09
N GLN A 121 9.96 34.53 13.88
CA GLN A 121 10.95 35.58 13.58
C GLN A 121 11.54 35.38 12.16
N PRO A 122 11.75 36.46 11.38
CA PRO A 122 12.19 36.36 9.99
C PRO A 122 13.46 35.53 9.78
N ALA A 123 14.43 35.60 10.70
CA ALA A 123 15.67 34.83 10.63
C ALA A 123 15.44 33.31 10.67
N SER A 124 14.40 32.84 11.37
CA SER A 124 14.08 31.42 11.50
C SER A 124 13.32 30.85 10.30
N ARG A 125 12.80 31.70 9.40
CA ARG A 125 12.02 31.26 8.22
C ARG A 125 12.83 30.41 7.24
N VAL A 126 14.16 30.51 7.28
CA VAL A 126 15.06 29.64 6.50
C VAL A 126 14.88 28.15 6.83
N TYR A 127 14.38 27.83 8.03
CA TYR A 127 14.15 26.45 8.47
C TYR A 127 12.76 25.91 8.10
N PHE A 128 11.96 26.64 7.32
CA PHE A 128 10.59 26.21 6.97
C PHE A 128 10.55 24.83 6.31
N GLY A 129 11.48 24.52 5.40
CA GLY A 129 11.56 23.19 4.79
C GLY A 129 11.79 22.06 5.81
N ARG A 130 12.63 22.29 6.83
CA ARG A 130 12.86 21.33 7.93
C ARG A 130 11.61 21.15 8.79
N ARG A 131 10.88 22.24 9.04
CA ARG A 131 9.59 22.21 9.73
C ARG A 131 8.58 21.34 8.99
N ILE A 132 8.40 21.56 7.68
CA ILE A 132 7.50 20.73 6.84
C ILE A 132 7.91 19.26 6.87
N ALA A 133 9.20 18.96 6.68
CA ALA A 133 9.69 17.59 6.70
C ALA A 133 9.45 16.92 8.06
N LEU A 134 9.67 17.65 9.15
CA LEU A 134 9.41 17.16 10.49
C LEU A 134 7.92 16.90 10.72
N SER A 135 7.04 17.86 10.40
CA SER A 135 5.60 17.73 10.55
C SER A 135 5.04 16.58 9.71
N LEU A 136 5.53 16.41 8.47
CA LEU A 136 5.16 15.30 7.60
C LEU A 136 5.61 13.96 8.17
N PHE A 137 6.83 13.89 8.70
CA PHE A 137 7.38 12.68 9.29
C PHE A 137 6.64 12.29 10.58
N SER A 138 6.34 13.25 11.44
CA SER A 138 5.63 13.01 12.71
C SER A 138 4.13 12.71 12.54
N GLN A 139 3.57 12.83 11.33
CA GLN A 139 2.16 12.58 11.09
C GLN A 139 1.87 11.08 11.04
N ILE A 140 1.54 10.52 12.21
CA ILE A 140 1.25 9.09 12.38
C ILE A 140 -0.24 8.75 12.28
N ASP A 141 -1.13 9.72 12.51
CA ASP A 141 -2.59 9.50 12.47
C ASP A 141 -3.10 9.32 11.05
N PHE A 142 -2.51 10.05 10.10
CA PHE A 142 -2.79 9.92 8.68
C PHE A 142 -1.49 9.54 7.96
N PRO A 143 -1.35 8.30 7.45
CA PRO A 143 -0.07 7.76 6.99
C PRO A 143 0.32 8.29 5.60
N ILE A 144 0.58 9.59 5.49
CA ILE A 144 0.89 10.26 4.22
C ILE A 144 2.07 9.59 3.52
N ILE A 145 3.15 9.32 4.25
CA ILE A 145 4.37 8.70 3.69
C ILE A 145 4.07 7.26 3.21
N PRO A 146 3.51 6.34 4.04
CA PRO A 146 3.13 5.01 3.56
C PRO A 146 2.14 5.03 2.38
N LEU A 147 1.14 5.92 2.39
CA LEU A 147 0.18 6.06 1.28
C LEU A 147 0.88 6.48 -0.01
N LEU A 148 1.77 7.47 0.05
CA LEU A 148 2.52 7.92 -1.12
C LEU A 148 3.38 6.79 -1.70
N LEU A 149 4.13 6.08 -0.84
CA LEU A 149 4.99 4.97 -1.26
C LEU A 149 4.20 3.80 -1.85
N MET A 150 3.09 3.40 -1.20
CA MET A 150 2.24 2.32 -1.69
C MET A 150 1.51 2.72 -2.98
N GLY A 151 1.01 3.95 -3.07
CA GLY A 151 0.39 4.47 -4.28
C GLY A 151 1.34 4.49 -5.47
N LEU A 152 2.59 4.94 -5.26
CA LEU A 152 3.64 4.90 -6.28
C LEU A 152 3.99 3.47 -6.67
N GLY A 153 4.08 2.54 -5.71
CA GLY A 153 4.34 1.13 -6.00
C GLY A 153 3.23 0.49 -6.85
N VAL A 154 1.96 0.67 -6.47
CA VAL A 154 0.80 0.16 -7.23
C VAL A 154 0.75 0.78 -8.62
N TRP A 155 0.97 2.09 -8.73
CA TRP A 155 1.03 2.79 -10.01
C TRP A 155 2.18 2.30 -10.88
N TRP A 156 3.37 2.08 -10.30
CA TRP A 156 4.55 1.55 -10.99
C TRP A 156 4.31 0.14 -11.55
N VAL A 157 3.71 -0.75 -10.77
CA VAL A 157 3.32 -2.10 -11.21
C VAL A 157 2.41 -2.05 -12.45
N SER A 158 1.61 -0.99 -12.59
CA SER A 158 0.74 -0.83 -13.76
C SER A 158 1.49 -0.58 -15.07
N PHE A 159 2.75 -0.12 -15.02
CA PHE A 159 3.60 0.03 -16.20
C PHE A 159 4.33 -1.27 -16.57
N ILE A 160 4.63 -2.13 -15.59
CA ILE A 160 5.37 -3.37 -15.82
C ILE A 160 4.47 -4.44 -16.45
N ARG A 161 3.18 -4.47 -16.09
CA ARG A 161 2.27 -5.49 -16.61
C ARG A 161 1.93 -5.19 -18.07
N PRO A 162 2.31 -6.04 -19.03
CA PRO A 162 1.89 -5.85 -20.42
C PRO A 162 0.37 -5.90 -20.45
N THR A 163 -0.23 -4.90 -21.08
CA THR A 163 -1.65 -4.94 -21.41
C THR A 163 -1.86 -6.25 -22.15
N GLN A 164 -2.59 -7.19 -21.55
CA GLN A 164 -3.01 -8.36 -22.30
C GLN A 164 -3.95 -7.84 -23.37
N VAL A 165 -3.39 -7.63 -24.57
CA VAL A 165 -4.17 -7.32 -25.76
C VAL A 165 -5.07 -8.53 -25.91
N VAL A 166 -6.36 -8.35 -25.59
CA VAL A 166 -7.37 -9.36 -25.84
C VAL A 166 -7.25 -9.65 -27.32
N SER A 167 -6.72 -10.83 -27.66
CA SER A 167 -6.48 -11.18 -29.05
C SER A 167 -7.84 -11.16 -29.76
N PRO A 168 -8.01 -10.40 -30.86
CA PRO A 168 -9.28 -10.35 -31.58
C PRO A 168 -9.76 -11.75 -32.02
N ALA A 169 -8.83 -12.69 -32.18
CA ALA A 169 -9.12 -14.10 -32.46
C ALA A 169 -9.95 -14.82 -31.38
N ASN A 170 -9.91 -14.38 -30.11
CA ASN A 170 -10.78 -14.94 -29.07
C ASN A 170 -12.21 -14.42 -29.20
N HIS A 171 -12.38 -13.16 -29.61
CA HIS A 171 -13.70 -12.56 -29.84
C HIS A 171 -14.39 -13.21 -31.04
N GLU A 172 -13.64 -13.52 -32.10
CA GLU A 172 -14.16 -14.23 -33.28
C GLU A 172 -14.57 -15.67 -32.94
N ARG A 173 -13.81 -16.38 -32.09
CA ARG A 173 -14.17 -17.72 -31.61
C ARG A 173 -15.43 -17.73 -30.76
N GLU A 174 -15.61 -16.75 -29.88
CA GLU A 174 -16.86 -16.62 -29.11
C GLU A 174 -18.06 -16.37 -30.04
N HIS A 175 -17.88 -15.55 -31.07
CA HIS A 175 -18.93 -15.26 -32.04
C HIS A 175 -19.32 -16.49 -32.88
N LEU A 176 -18.32 -17.26 -33.33
CA LEU A 176 -18.54 -18.51 -34.06
C LEU A 176 -19.25 -19.56 -33.18
N ARG A 177 -18.81 -19.72 -31.93
CA ARG A 177 -19.43 -20.65 -30.99
C ARG A 177 -20.90 -20.30 -30.71
N SER A 178 -21.20 -19.01 -30.56
CA SER A 178 -22.58 -18.54 -30.40
C SER A 178 -23.42 -18.79 -31.65
N SER A 179 -22.82 -18.73 -32.84
CA SER A 179 -23.50 -18.99 -34.12
C SER A 179 -23.78 -20.49 -34.33
N GLU A 180 -22.86 -21.37 -33.90
CA GLU A 180 -23.06 -22.82 -33.93
C GLU A 180 -24.18 -23.27 -32.97
N GLU A 181 -24.24 -22.69 -31.76
CA GLU A 181 -25.33 -22.99 -30.80
C GLU A 181 -26.71 -22.60 -31.35
N LEU A 182 -26.81 -21.45 -32.03
CA LEU A 182 -28.03 -21.01 -32.70
C LEU A 182 -28.44 -21.90 -33.87
N ALA A 183 -27.47 -22.42 -34.64
CA ALA A 183 -27.75 -23.29 -35.78
C ALA A 183 -28.20 -24.71 -35.36
N SER A 184 -27.91 -25.10 -34.12
CA SER A 184 -28.28 -26.41 -33.56
C SER A 184 -29.64 -26.46 -32.87
N SER A 185 -30.32 -25.31 -32.77
CA SER A 185 -31.66 -25.14 -32.15
C SER A 185 -32.76 -25.07 -33.20
#